data_AF-A0A832J1R3-F1
#
_entry.id   AF-A0A832J1R3-F1
#
_cell.length_a   1.000
_cell.length_b   1.000
_cell.length_c   1.000
_cell.angle_alpha   90.00
_cell.angle_beta   90.00
_cell.angle_gamma   90.00
#
_symmetry.space_group_name_H-M   'P 1'
#
loop_
_entity.id
_entity.type
_entity.pdbx_description
1 polymer ?
#
loop_
_entity_poly.entity_id
_entity_poly.type
_entity_poly.pdbx_seq_one_letter_code
_entity_poly.pdbx_strand_id
1 'polypeptide(L)' 'MTRPVPDFTFEQAAIDAGHTLIAGVDEVGRGPLCGPVTAAAV' A
#
# COMPACT_ATOMS: atom_id res chain seq x y z
N MET A 1 -23.28 -0.19 3.98
CA MET A 1 -22.32 -0.20 2.85
C MET A 1 -21.33 -1.31 3.12
N THR A 2 -21.15 -2.24 2.19
CA THR A 2 -20.20 -3.35 2.32
C THR A 2 -18.79 -2.81 2.09
N ARG A 3 -17.89 -2.99 3.06
CA ARG A 3 -16.48 -2.65 2.88
C ARG A 3 -15.85 -3.68 1.94
N PRO A 4 -15.14 -3.28 0.87
CA PRO A 4 -14.46 -4.24 0.02
C PRO A 4 -13.45 -5.03 0.86
N VAL A 5 -13.37 -6.33 0.59
CA VAL A 5 -12.34 -7.20 1.13
C VAL A 5 -11.05 -6.89 0.36
N PRO A 6 -9.87 -6.81 1.02
CA PRO A 6 -8.62 -6.67 0.30
C PRO A 6 -8.45 -7.77 -0.75
N ASP A 7 -8.02 -7.38 -1.94
CA ASP A 7 -7.73 -8.27 -3.05
C ASP A 7 -6.45 -7.81 -3.78
N PHE A 8 -6.04 -8.56 -4.79
CA PHE A 8 -4.81 -8.31 -5.56
C PHE A 8 -5.06 -7.64 -6.91
N THR A 9 -6.17 -6.90 -7.07
CA THR A 9 -6.55 -6.36 -8.38
C THR A 9 -5.46 -5.46 -8.97
N PHE A 10 -4.78 -4.66 -8.13
CA PHE A 10 -3.73 -3.74 -8.59
C PHE A 10 -2.40 -4.44 -8.85
N GLU A 11 -2.04 -5.38 -7.99
CA GLU A 11 -0.84 -6.19 -8.11
C GLU A 11 -0.92 -7.03 -9.39
N GLN A 12 -2.07 -7.66 -9.66
CA GLN A 12 -2.28 -8.43 -10.89
C GLN A 12 -2.18 -7.55 -12.12
N ALA A 13 -2.78 -6.35 -12.11
CA ALA A 13 -2.65 -5.42 -13.22
C ALA A 13 -1.19 -5.00 -13.48
N ALA A 14 -0.39 -4.83 -12.43
CA ALA A 14 1.03 -4.52 -12.56
C ALA A 14 1.85 -5.72 -13.09
N ILE A 15 1.53 -6.94 -12.66
CA ILE A 15 2.13 -8.17 -13.19
C ILE A 15 1.81 -8.32 -14.67
N ASP A 16 0.55 -8.10 -15.05
CA ASP A 16 0.08 -8.21 -16.44
C ASP A 16 0.71 -7.14 -17.35
N ALA A 17 1.06 -5.98 -16.77
CA ALA A 17 1.85 -4.94 -17.43
C ALA A 17 3.35 -5.28 -17.56
N GLY A 18 3.81 -6.41 -17.03
CA GLY A 18 5.17 -6.91 -17.12
C GLY A 18 6.11 -6.45 -16.00
N HIS A 19 5.58 -5.88 -14.91
CA HIS A 19 6.39 -5.54 -13.75
C HIS A 19 6.73 -6.78 -12.92
N THR A 20 7.98 -6.88 -12.49
CA THR A 20 8.50 -8.06 -11.77
C THR A 20 8.78 -7.79 -10.28
N LEU A 21 8.79 -6.52 -9.87
CA LEU A 21 8.97 -6.08 -8.50
C LEU A 21 7.81 -5.16 -8.12
N ILE A 22 7.02 -5.58 -7.15
CA ILE A 22 5.83 -4.87 -6.66
C ILE A 22 5.96 -4.84 -5.15
N ALA A 23 5.84 -3.64 -4.57
CA ALA A 23 5.91 -3.45 -3.13
C ALA A 23 4.68 -2.66 -2.66
N GLY A 24 4.09 -3.10 -1.54
CA GLY A 24 3.06 -2.35 -0.84
C GLY A 24 3.70 -1.26 0.02
N VAL A 25 3.07 -0.09 0.10
CA VAL A 25 3.55 1.03 0.93
C VAL A 25 2.46 1.47 1.88
N ASP A 26 2.81 1.68 3.14
CA ASP A 26 1.93 2.25 4.15
C ASP A 26 2.70 3.15 5.12
N GLU A 27 1.99 4.04 5.79
CA GLU A 27 2.55 5.00 6.74
C GLU A 27 1.95 4.90 8.15
N VAL A 28 2.75 5.32 9.11
CA VAL A 28 2.34 5.53 10.50
C VAL A 28 2.79 6.90 10.98
N GLY A 29 2.05 7.47 11.93
CA GLY A 29 2.43 8.74 12.57
C GLY A 29 1.82 10.00 11.95
N ARG A 30 0.81 9.89 11.07
CA ARG A 30 0.11 11.09 10.53
C ARG A 30 -0.81 11.81 11.52
N GLY A 31 -1.23 11.12 12.59
CA GLY A 31 -2.21 11.61 13.57
C GLY A 31 -1.65 12.38 14.78
N PRO A 32 -0.46 12.03 15.33
CA PRO A 32 0.16 12.79 16.41
C PRO A 32 0.43 14.27 16.08
N LEU A 33 0.48 15.14 17.10
CA LEU A 33 0.74 16.58 16.96
C LEU A 33 2.22 16.91 16.62
N CYS A 34 3.14 16.01 16.96
CA CYS A 34 4.56 16.14 16.69
C CYS A 34 5.24 14.76 16.62
N GLY A 35 6.44 14.72 16.05
CA GLY A 35 7.16 13.50 15.70
C GLY A 35 7.14 13.23 14.20
N PRO A 36 7.98 12.29 13.71
CA PRO A 36 8.06 11.99 12.29
C PRO A 36 6.89 11.13 11.82
N VAL A 37 6.57 11.23 10.53
CA VAL A 37 5.82 10.20 9.81
C VAL A 37 6.83 9.17 9.30
N THR A 38 6.54 7.89 9.50
CA THR A 38 7.38 6.79 9.00
C THR A 38 6.58 5.96 8.00
N ALA A 39 7.17 5.69 6.84
CA ALA A 39 6.60 4.81 5.83
C ALA A 39 7.50 3.58 5.65
N ALA A 40 6.90 2.46 5.24
CA ALA A 40 7.62 1.24 4.90
C ALA A 40 7.15 0.72 3.53
N ALA A 41 8.08 0.09 2.81
CA ALA A 41 7.81 -0.64 1.57
C ALA A 41 8.18 -2.11 1.78
N VAL A 42 7.27 -3.03 1.43
CA VAL A 42 7.46 -4.49 1.54
C VAL A 42 7.04 -5.15 0.25
#